data_AF-A0A2E5XV28-F1
#
_entry.id   AF-A0A2E5XV28-F1
#
_cell.length_a   1.000
_cell.length_b   1.000
_cell.length_c   1.000
_cell.angle_alpha   90.00
_cell.angle_beta   90.00
_cell.angle_gamma   90.00
#
_symmetry.space_group_name_H-M   'P 1'
#
loop_
_entity.id
_entity.type
_entity.pdbx_description
1 polymer ?
#
loop_
_entity_poly.entity_id
_entity_poly.type
_entity_poly.pdbx_seq_one_letter_code
_entity_poly.pdbx_strand_id
1 'polypeptide(L)'
;MSQIIIKDFNYQSDLSNWVIVNDDVMGGVSSCEISINNDGNGVFEGYISTANNGGFSSIRLNLEKIAVKEGAYFKIRLKGDNKTYQFRVKKNISDYYSYIFPFTTSNEWETITIPLNEMYPSFRGRKLDMKNFNNNSFEQIMFLAGNKKNEKFKLIIDSIVLFN
;
A
#
# COMPACT_ATOMS: atom_id res chain seq x y z
N MET A 1 0.83 24.60 0.05
CA MET A 1 0.78 23.13 -0.09
C MET A 1 -0.67 22.75 -0.31
N SER A 2 -1.00 22.15 -1.45
CA SER A 2 -2.33 21.67 -1.82
C SER A 2 -2.55 20.25 -1.31
N GLN A 3 -3.80 19.88 -1.05
CA GLN A 3 -4.18 18.52 -0.66
C GLN A 3 -4.96 17.85 -1.78
N ILE A 4 -4.64 16.60 -2.06
CA ILE A 4 -5.36 15.75 -3.02
C ILE A 4 -5.82 14.51 -2.26
N ILE A 5 -7.14 14.32 -2.18
CA ILE A 5 -7.73 13.12 -1.58
C ILE A 5 -7.60 11.99 -2.59
N ILE A 6 -6.80 10.98 -2.25
CA ILE A 6 -6.63 9.78 -3.08
C ILE A 6 -7.74 8.78 -2.81
N LYS A 7 -8.04 8.58 -1.53
CA LYS A 7 -9.19 7.79 -1.07
C LYS A 7 -9.68 8.32 0.26
N ASP A 8 -10.99 8.45 0.37
CA ASP A 8 -11.72 8.72 1.60
C ASP A 8 -12.76 7.61 1.73
N PHE A 9 -12.53 6.67 2.64
CA PHE A 9 -13.40 5.50 2.77
C PHE A 9 -14.71 5.89 3.47
N ASN A 10 -15.82 5.37 2.95
CA ASN A 10 -17.14 5.52 3.54
C ASN A 10 -18.04 4.35 3.11
N TYR A 11 -19.27 4.30 3.63
CA TYR A 11 -20.25 3.24 3.33
C TYR A 11 -20.59 3.05 1.85
N GLN A 12 -20.38 4.07 1.02
CA GLN A 12 -20.65 4.06 -0.43
C GLN A 12 -19.36 3.90 -1.25
N SER A 13 -18.22 3.67 -0.60
CA SER A 13 -16.94 3.54 -1.29
C SER A 13 -16.96 2.35 -2.24
N ASP A 14 -16.82 2.65 -3.53
CA ASP A 14 -16.56 1.63 -4.53
C ASP A 14 -15.13 1.09 -4.35
N LEU A 15 -15.06 -0.24 -4.31
CA LEU A 15 -13.83 -1.03 -4.19
C LEU A 15 -13.43 -1.71 -5.50
N SER A 16 -14.23 -1.59 -6.57
CA SER A 16 -14.01 -2.26 -7.86
C SER A 16 -12.66 -1.94 -8.51
N ASN A 17 -12.11 -0.76 -8.23
CA ASN A 17 -10.81 -0.31 -8.72
C ASN A 17 -9.62 -0.86 -7.91
N TRP A 18 -9.86 -1.52 -6.78
CA TRP A 18 -8.82 -2.19 -6.00
C TRP A 18 -8.59 -3.59 -6.54
N VAL A 19 -7.33 -3.90 -6.82
CA VAL A 19 -6.91 -5.20 -7.32
C VAL A 19 -6.13 -5.93 -6.25
N ILE A 20 -6.56 -7.15 -5.93
CA ILE A 20 -5.85 -8.07 -5.05
C ILE A 20 -4.73 -8.75 -5.83
N VAL A 21 -3.55 -8.83 -5.22
CA VAL A 21 -2.39 -9.57 -5.77
C VAL A 21 -1.76 -10.37 -4.64
N ASN A 22 -1.78 -11.69 -4.78
CA ASN A 22 -1.20 -12.66 -3.85
C ASN A 22 0.08 -13.30 -4.44
N ASP A 23 0.64 -14.26 -3.73
CA ASP A 23 1.89 -14.97 -4.06
C ASP A 23 1.69 -16.26 -4.88
N ASP A 24 0.59 -16.33 -5.62
CA ASP A 24 0.12 -17.50 -6.37
C ASP A 24 1.04 -17.98 -7.51
N VAL A 25 1.91 -17.11 -8.03
CA VAL A 25 2.79 -17.40 -9.19
C VAL A 25 3.64 -18.67 -9.01
N MET A 26 4.07 -18.99 -7.79
CA MET A 26 4.85 -20.20 -7.48
C MET A 26 4.05 -21.23 -6.67
N GLY A 27 2.73 -21.10 -6.62
CA GLY A 27 1.84 -21.92 -5.79
C GLY A 27 1.73 -21.44 -4.35
N GLY A 28 2.12 -20.19 -4.07
CA GLY A 28 1.88 -19.56 -2.77
C GLY A 28 0.39 -19.60 -2.41
N VAL A 29 0.13 -19.67 -1.11
CA VAL A 29 -1.22 -19.85 -0.56
C VAL A 29 -1.60 -18.72 0.40
N SER A 30 -0.94 -17.56 0.28
CA SER A 30 -1.40 -16.36 0.97
C SER A 30 -2.69 -15.86 0.32
N SER A 31 -3.57 -15.30 1.13
CA SER A 31 -4.84 -14.76 0.66
C SER A 31 -5.20 -13.50 1.42
N CYS A 32 -5.92 -12.61 0.76
CA CYS A 32 -6.45 -11.40 1.36
C CYS A 32 -7.73 -10.96 0.66
N GLU A 33 -8.39 -10.00 1.28
CA GLU A 33 -9.56 -9.32 0.75
C GLU A 33 -9.52 -7.83 1.10
N ILE A 34 -10.39 -7.06 0.42
CA ILE A 34 -10.69 -5.68 0.77
C ILE A 34 -12.21 -5.52 0.90
N SER A 35 -12.66 -4.90 2.00
CA SER A 35 -14.07 -4.67 2.29
C SER A 35 -14.29 -3.30 2.95
N ILE A 36 -15.56 -2.91 3.12
CA ILE A 36 -15.96 -1.75 3.94
C ILE A 36 -16.58 -2.27 5.23
N ASN A 37 -16.14 -1.76 6.39
CA ASN A 37 -16.70 -2.14 7.68
C ASN A 37 -17.93 -1.29 8.08
N ASN A 38 -18.52 -1.62 9.22
CA ASN A 38 -19.70 -0.93 9.77
C ASN A 38 -19.45 0.53 10.20
N ASP A 39 -18.19 0.97 10.23
CA ASP A 39 -17.79 2.34 10.51
C ASP A 39 -17.46 3.11 9.22
N GLY A 40 -17.65 2.50 8.05
CA GLY A 40 -17.37 3.09 6.74
C GLY A 40 -15.91 3.01 6.31
N ASN A 41 -15.03 2.33 7.07
CA ASN A 41 -13.61 2.26 6.77
C ASN A 41 -13.28 1.12 5.81
N GLY A 42 -12.22 1.30 5.00
CA GLY A 42 -11.63 0.22 4.23
C GLY A 42 -10.92 -0.78 5.12
N VAL A 43 -11.12 -2.08 4.90
CA VAL A 43 -10.45 -3.14 5.64
C VAL A 43 -9.66 -4.01 4.68
N PHE A 44 -8.34 -4.00 4.83
CA PHE A 44 -7.43 -4.90 4.15
C PHE A 44 -6.97 -5.98 5.12
N GLU A 45 -7.44 -7.21 4.94
CA GLU A 45 -7.14 -8.32 5.85
C GLU A 45 -6.94 -9.64 5.13
N GLY A 46 -6.32 -10.60 5.81
CA GLY A 46 -5.99 -11.87 5.21
C GLY A 46 -5.06 -12.74 6.05
N TYR A 47 -4.44 -13.71 5.39
CA TYR A 47 -3.48 -14.63 5.96
C TYR A 47 -2.25 -14.75 5.06
N ILE A 48 -1.07 -14.54 5.63
CA ILE A 48 0.21 -14.76 4.97
C ILE A 48 0.67 -16.20 5.24
N SER A 49 1.13 -16.88 4.20
CA SER A 49 1.76 -18.21 4.27
C SER A 49 3.12 -18.19 3.58
N THR A 50 4.13 -18.77 4.23
CA THR A 50 5.47 -18.98 3.65
C THR A 50 5.59 -20.29 2.88
N ALA A 51 4.50 -21.07 2.79
CA ALA A 51 4.49 -22.29 1.98
C ALA A 51 4.71 -21.96 0.50
N ASN A 52 5.32 -22.90 -0.24
CA ASN A 52 5.54 -22.80 -1.69
C ASN A 52 6.31 -21.54 -2.14
N ASN A 53 7.26 -21.09 -1.32
CA ASN A 53 8.02 -19.85 -1.53
C ASN A 53 7.16 -18.57 -1.58
N GLY A 54 5.98 -18.61 -0.97
CA GLY A 54 5.12 -17.46 -0.76
C GLY A 54 5.64 -16.52 0.34
N GLY A 55 4.73 -15.69 0.84
CA GLY A 55 4.93 -14.81 1.98
C GLY A 55 4.44 -13.38 1.78
N PHE A 56 3.52 -13.13 0.84
CA PHE A 56 2.91 -11.81 0.71
C PHE A 56 1.48 -11.84 0.13
N SER A 57 0.72 -10.82 0.50
CA SER A 57 -0.55 -10.44 -0.10
C SER A 57 -0.62 -8.91 -0.18
N SER A 58 -1.31 -8.39 -1.20
CA SER A 58 -1.37 -6.96 -1.43
C SER A 58 -2.67 -6.51 -2.10
N ILE A 59 -3.00 -5.25 -1.89
CA ILE A 59 -4.06 -4.52 -2.60
C ILE A 59 -3.44 -3.32 -3.29
N ARG A 60 -3.81 -3.09 -4.55
CA ARG A 60 -3.32 -1.94 -5.32
C ARG A 60 -4.48 -1.18 -5.95
N LEU A 61 -4.33 0.14 -6.02
CA LEU A 61 -5.27 1.05 -6.66
C LEU A 61 -4.56 1.71 -7.84
N ASN A 62 -5.06 1.48 -9.04
CA ASN A 62 -4.66 2.22 -10.23
C ASN A 62 -5.36 3.57 -10.24
N LEU A 63 -4.63 4.62 -10.59
CA LEU A 63 -5.10 5.99 -10.59
C LEU A 63 -4.85 6.59 -11.97
N GLU A 64 -5.61 7.63 -12.30
CA GLU A 64 -5.13 8.56 -13.31
C GLU A 64 -3.81 9.19 -12.86
N LYS A 65 -3.04 9.71 -13.82
CA LYS A 65 -1.73 10.29 -13.53
C LYS A 65 -1.85 11.52 -12.62
N ILE A 66 -1.32 11.40 -11.40
CA ILE A 66 -1.31 12.48 -10.42
C ILE A 66 0.04 13.18 -10.44
N ALA A 67 0.04 14.48 -10.70
CA ALA A 67 1.24 15.31 -10.62
C ALA A 67 1.69 15.49 -9.17
N VAL A 68 3.00 15.48 -8.92
CA VAL A 68 3.60 15.71 -7.60
C VAL A 68 4.69 16.76 -7.66
N LYS A 69 4.82 17.52 -6.57
CA LYS A 69 5.86 18.54 -6.39
C LYS A 69 7.00 18.01 -5.53
N GLU A 70 8.13 18.71 -5.56
CA GLU A 70 9.23 18.43 -4.65
C GLU A 70 8.76 18.59 -3.19
N GLY A 71 9.13 17.64 -2.34
CA GLY A 71 8.70 17.61 -0.93
C GLY A 71 7.28 17.07 -0.70
N ALA A 72 6.62 16.53 -1.73
CA ALA A 72 5.32 15.89 -1.55
C ALA A 72 5.39 14.68 -0.61
N TYR A 73 4.32 14.45 0.14
CA TYR A 73 4.19 13.32 1.06
C TYR A 73 2.74 12.84 1.17
N PHE A 74 2.54 11.58 1.52
CA PHE A 74 1.24 11.05 1.90
C PHE A 74 1.00 11.19 3.40
N LYS A 75 -0.25 11.41 3.80
CA LYS A 75 -0.76 11.09 5.12
C LYS A 75 -1.83 10.02 5.00
N ILE A 76 -1.66 8.94 5.75
CA ILE A 76 -2.58 7.80 5.73
C ILE A 76 -3.11 7.62 7.14
N ARG A 77 -4.42 7.81 7.34
CA ARG A 77 -5.09 7.54 8.60
C ARG A 77 -5.50 6.07 8.63
N LEU A 78 -4.96 5.31 9.58
CA LEU A 78 -5.14 3.87 9.65
C LEU A 78 -5.11 3.36 11.09
N LYS A 79 -5.55 2.12 11.27
CA LYS A 79 -5.42 1.32 12.50
C LYS A 79 -4.95 -0.08 12.09
N GLY A 80 -3.76 -0.47 12.53
CA GLY A 80 -3.19 -1.76 12.20
C GLY A 80 -3.25 -2.74 13.37
N ASP A 81 -2.28 -3.65 13.38
CA ASP A 81 -2.28 -4.85 14.22
C ASP A 81 -0.89 -5.17 14.78
N ASN A 82 -0.09 -4.12 15.03
CA ASN A 82 1.31 -4.14 15.44
C ASN A 82 2.29 -4.78 14.44
N LYS A 83 1.89 -4.93 13.17
CA LYS A 83 2.76 -5.49 12.13
C LYS A 83 3.34 -4.40 11.23
N THR A 84 4.36 -4.81 10.49
CA THR A 84 4.98 -4.00 9.45
C THR A 84 4.31 -4.27 8.11
N TYR A 85 3.94 -3.17 7.45
CA TYR A 85 3.39 -3.16 6.09
C TYR A 85 4.32 -2.36 5.17
N GLN A 86 4.06 -2.47 3.88
CA GLN A 86 4.71 -1.62 2.88
C GLN A 86 3.65 -0.80 2.17
N PHE A 87 3.88 0.51 2.10
CA PHE A 87 3.22 1.36 1.14
C PHE A 87 4.09 1.46 -0.11
N ARG A 88 3.49 1.32 -1.29
CA ARG A 88 4.22 1.36 -2.55
C ARG A 88 3.59 2.31 -3.55
N VAL A 89 4.44 2.90 -4.37
CA VAL A 89 4.05 3.82 -5.45
C VAL A 89 4.73 3.38 -6.75
N LYS A 90 4.00 3.45 -7.87
CA LYS A 90 4.61 3.39 -9.21
C LYS A 90 4.44 4.70 -9.95
N LYS A 91 5.49 5.11 -10.66
CA LYS A 91 5.43 6.25 -11.57
C LYS A 91 4.43 5.95 -12.69
N ASN A 92 4.63 4.83 -13.42
CA ASN A 92 3.67 4.35 -14.41
C ASN A 92 3.15 2.97 -14.01
N ILE A 93 1.88 2.65 -14.33
CA ILE A 93 1.29 1.34 -14.01
C ILE A 93 2.10 0.18 -14.63
N SER A 94 2.67 0.41 -15.82
CA SER A 94 3.47 -0.55 -16.59
C SER A 94 4.91 -0.75 -16.08
N ASP A 95 5.39 0.07 -15.15
CA ASP A 95 6.77 -0.07 -14.63
C ASP A 95 6.93 -1.43 -13.94
N TYR A 96 8.06 -2.11 -14.17
CA TYR A 96 8.32 -3.43 -13.58
C TYR A 96 8.64 -3.36 -12.08
N TYR A 97 9.01 -2.19 -11.55
CA TYR A 97 9.40 -1.97 -10.16
C TYR A 97 8.44 -1.02 -9.45
N SER A 98 8.59 -0.88 -8.13
CA SER A 98 7.86 0.09 -7.31
C SER A 98 8.80 0.80 -6.36
N TYR A 99 8.44 2.02 -5.97
CA TYR A 99 9.05 2.70 -4.83
C TYR A 99 8.34 2.24 -3.56
N ILE A 100 9.10 1.95 -2.50
CA ILE A 100 8.60 1.32 -1.28
C ILE A 100 8.91 2.21 -0.09
N PHE A 101 7.94 2.31 0.81
CA PHE A 101 8.13 2.81 2.18
C PHE A 101 7.59 1.77 3.17
N PRO A 102 8.44 1.12 3.99
CA PRO A 102 7.99 0.27 5.06
C PRO A 102 7.50 1.12 6.25
N PHE A 103 6.44 0.69 6.91
CA PHE A 103 5.95 1.30 8.14
C PHE A 103 5.42 0.24 9.10
N THR A 104 5.59 0.47 10.40
CA THR A 104 5.02 -0.37 11.45
C THR A 104 3.78 0.30 12.00
N THR A 105 2.76 -0.50 12.26
CA THR A 105 1.48 -0.04 12.79
C THR A 105 1.40 -0.28 14.30
N SER A 106 0.38 0.30 14.91
CA SER A 106 -0.07 0.08 16.27
C SER A 106 -1.49 -0.50 16.24
N ASN A 107 -1.99 -0.92 17.41
CA ASN A 107 -3.38 -1.29 17.61
C ASN A 107 -4.31 -0.08 17.81
N GLU A 108 -3.84 1.14 17.61
CA GLU A 108 -4.60 2.37 17.78
C GLU A 108 -4.73 3.11 16.45
N TRP A 109 -5.68 4.05 16.38
CA TRP A 109 -5.79 4.93 15.23
C TRP A 109 -4.60 5.89 15.18
N GLU A 110 -3.90 5.90 14.06
CA GLU A 110 -2.72 6.73 13.86
C GLU A 110 -2.65 7.27 12.42
N THR A 111 -1.82 8.29 12.22
CA THR A 111 -1.56 8.85 10.89
C THR A 111 -0.11 8.62 10.51
N ILE A 112 0.12 7.76 9.52
CA ILE A 112 1.45 7.52 8.95
C ILE A 112 1.75 8.60 7.92
N THR A 113 2.89 9.27 8.06
CA THR A 113 3.40 10.24 7.08
C THR A 113 4.48 9.58 6.24
N ILE A 114 4.34 9.64 4.92
CA ILE A 114 5.24 8.98 3.96
C ILE A 114 5.80 10.02 2.98
N PRO A 115 7.02 10.52 3.21
CA PRO A 115 7.70 11.39 2.26
C PRO A 115 8.00 10.64 0.96
N LEU A 116 7.58 11.17 -0.19
CA LEU A 116 7.82 10.47 -1.46
C LEU A 116 9.32 10.29 -1.71
N ASN A 117 10.13 11.32 -1.44
CA ASN A 117 11.59 11.30 -1.63
C ASN A 117 12.35 10.27 -0.77
N GLU A 118 11.73 9.68 0.24
CA GLU A 118 12.31 8.61 1.06
C GLU A 118 11.97 7.21 0.53
N MET A 119 11.02 7.10 -0.41
CA MET A 119 10.61 5.82 -0.97
C MET A 119 11.69 5.27 -1.90
N TYR A 120 12.21 4.08 -1.60
CA TYR A 120 13.30 3.47 -2.37
C TYR A 120 12.78 2.50 -3.45
N PRO A 121 13.44 2.41 -4.61
CA PRO A 121 13.02 1.52 -5.69
C PRO A 121 13.34 0.06 -5.36
N SER A 122 12.41 -0.83 -5.66
CA SER A 122 12.55 -2.27 -5.42
C SER A 122 11.74 -3.09 -6.41
N PHE A 123 12.29 -4.24 -6.78
CA PHE A 123 11.66 -5.24 -7.62
C PHE A 123 11.83 -6.63 -7.02
N ARG A 124 10.72 -7.36 -6.84
CA ARG A 124 10.72 -8.73 -6.28
C ARG A 124 11.54 -8.85 -4.98
N GLY A 125 11.38 -7.87 -4.09
CA GLY A 125 12.06 -7.83 -2.79
C GLY A 125 13.52 -7.38 -2.83
N ARG A 126 14.08 -7.07 -4.00
CA ARG A 126 15.45 -6.55 -4.15
C ARG A 126 15.43 -5.04 -4.34
N LYS A 127 16.12 -4.31 -3.47
CA LYS A 127 16.38 -2.88 -3.66
C LYS A 127 17.20 -2.69 -4.95
N LEU A 128 16.79 -1.74 -5.78
CA LEU A 128 17.47 -1.41 -7.03
C LEU A 128 18.54 -0.34 -6.79
N ASP A 129 19.60 -0.37 -7.59
CA ASP A 129 20.62 0.70 -7.62
C ASP A 129 20.12 1.88 -8.46
N MET A 130 19.15 2.58 -7.88
CA MET A 130 18.45 3.71 -8.47
C MET A 130 18.15 4.73 -7.37
N LYS A 131 17.99 6.00 -7.75
CA LYS A 131 17.57 7.05 -6.81
C LYS A 131 16.22 6.70 -6.19
N ASN A 132 15.99 7.16 -4.95
CA ASN A 132 14.65 7.21 -4.38
C ASN A 132 13.70 8.01 -5.27
N PHE A 133 12.39 7.92 -5.00
CA PHE A 133 11.39 8.56 -5.82
C PHE A 133 11.69 10.06 -6.01
N ASN A 134 11.96 10.43 -7.25
CA ASN A 134 12.27 11.79 -7.68
C ASN A 134 11.46 12.17 -8.94
N ASN A 135 10.33 11.48 -9.16
CA ASN A 135 9.46 11.71 -10.31
C ASN A 135 8.48 12.85 -10.02
N ASN A 136 7.93 13.44 -11.06
CA ASN A 136 6.93 14.51 -10.99
C ASN A 136 5.48 13.98 -11.05
N SER A 137 5.29 12.65 -11.05
CA SER A 137 3.97 12.03 -11.08
C SER A 137 4.00 10.55 -10.68
N PHE A 138 2.82 10.03 -10.32
CA PHE A 138 2.57 8.60 -10.13
C PHE A 138 1.18 8.18 -10.62
N GLU A 139 0.98 6.88 -10.82
CA GLU A 139 -0.25 6.30 -11.38
C GLU A 139 -0.78 5.09 -10.58
N GLN A 140 -0.08 4.67 -9.51
CA GLN A 140 -0.52 3.55 -8.69
C GLN A 140 -0.04 3.69 -7.25
N ILE A 141 -0.91 3.33 -6.31
CA ILE A 141 -0.57 3.09 -4.91
C ILE A 141 -0.88 1.64 -4.51
N MET A 142 -0.20 1.10 -3.50
CA MET A 142 -0.38 -0.27 -3.04
C MET A 142 -0.06 -0.40 -1.55
N PHE A 143 -0.85 -1.21 -0.84
CA PHE A 143 -0.48 -1.77 0.46
C PHE A 143 -0.08 -3.22 0.29
N LEU A 144 1.02 -3.61 0.91
CA LEU A 144 1.48 -4.99 0.94
C LEU A 144 1.71 -5.45 2.38
N ALA A 145 1.11 -6.58 2.71
CA ALA A 145 1.40 -7.37 3.90
C ALA A 145 2.36 -8.50 3.51
N GLY A 146 3.46 -8.63 4.24
CA GLY A 146 4.45 -9.67 3.97
C GLY A 146 5.68 -9.52 4.86
N ASN A 147 5.88 -10.47 5.76
CA ASN A 147 6.94 -10.44 6.77
C ASN A 147 7.63 -11.80 6.96
N LYS A 148 7.49 -12.70 5.97
CA LYS A 148 8.07 -14.06 5.95
C LYS A 148 7.64 -14.92 7.16
N LYS A 149 6.43 -14.72 7.65
CA LYS A 149 5.84 -15.49 8.73
C LYS A 149 4.41 -15.89 8.39
N ASN A 150 3.98 -17.02 8.96
CA ASN A 150 2.62 -17.52 8.85
C ASN A 150 1.72 -16.82 9.86
N GLU A 151 0.90 -15.87 9.41
CA GLU A 151 0.06 -15.09 10.31
C GLU A 151 -1.12 -14.40 9.63
N LYS A 152 -2.16 -14.13 10.43
CA LYS A 152 -3.26 -13.25 10.04
C LYS A 152 -2.84 -11.80 10.16
N PHE A 153 -3.33 -10.97 9.25
CA PHE A 153 -3.13 -9.53 9.32
C PHE A 153 -4.43 -8.77 9.10
N LYS A 154 -4.53 -7.56 9.65
CA LYS A 154 -5.66 -6.65 9.44
C LYS A 154 -5.20 -5.20 9.51
N LEU A 155 -5.47 -4.46 8.45
CA LEU A 155 -5.22 -3.03 8.33
C LEU A 155 -6.52 -2.31 8.00
N ILE A 156 -7.01 -1.50 8.94
CA ILE A 156 -8.18 -0.64 8.74
C ILE A 156 -7.68 0.72 8.26
N ILE A 157 -8.26 1.23 7.19
CA ILE A 157 -7.84 2.46 6.51
C ILE A 157 -9.05 3.39 6.43
N ASP A 158 -8.89 4.57 6.98
CA ASP A 158 -9.89 5.64 6.93
C ASP A 158 -9.67 6.49 5.67
N SER A 159 -8.46 7.03 5.51
CA SER A 159 -8.17 7.97 4.42
C SER A 159 -6.71 7.92 3.95
N ILE A 160 -6.52 8.28 2.68
CA ILE A 160 -5.23 8.41 1.99
C ILE A 160 -5.24 9.78 1.31
N VAL A 161 -4.37 10.68 1.78
CA VAL A 161 -4.28 12.06 1.29
C VAL A 161 -2.85 12.38 0.89
N LEU A 162 -2.69 12.94 -0.30
CA LEU A 162 -1.41 13.46 -0.79
C LEU A 162 -1.32 14.96 -0.50
N PHE A 163 -0.19 15.39 0.06
CA PHE A 163 0.16 16.78 0.30
C PHE A 163 1.24 17.18 -0.70
N ASN A 164 0.93 18.17 -1.54
CA ASN A 164 1.72 18.63 -2.69
C ASN A 164 2.13 20.10 -2.55
#